data_AF-A0A7W1JPK8-F1
#
_entry.id   AF-A0A7W1JPK8-F1
#
_cell.length_a   1.000
_cell.length_b   1.000
_cell.length_c   1.000
_cell.angle_alpha   90.00
_cell.angle_beta   90.00
_cell.angle_gamma   90.00
#
_symmetry.space_group_name_H-M   'P 1'
#
loop_
_entity.id
_entity.type
_entity.pdbx_description
1 polymer ?
#
loop_
_entity_poly.entity_id
_entity_poly.type
_entity_poly.pdbx_seq_one_letter_code
_entity_poly.pdbx_strand_id
1 'polypeptide(L)'
;ATIKYDSNGNQLWAARYNGPGSRWDEARALAVDGAGNVYVTGYSWSDATREDYATIKYDSNGNQLWVARYNGPWNDYDAAYALAVDGVGNVYVTGGSYGVGTATDYATIKYDSNGNQLWVARYNGPGNDIDAAYALAVDGAGNVYVTGGSQGARTDYDYATIKYVQAATLAPSSFTVFRGSVISGNLNSLLASDDHRLVMRPGVVFSSQEPPIQLIVNATSPNATPSRLEFSVEAHCSVSNIEQRIALYNFDTQAYETLSTSTASTSDWRTTVVVTSNPERFIGPNLELRSRVAYKAQGPVFIYPWFARVDQVKWTLAD
;
A
#
# COMPACT_ATOMS: atom_id res chain seq x y z
N ALA A 1 15.86 -16.54 -24.84
CA ALA A 1 14.62 -16.70 -25.63
C ALA A 1 13.57 -17.37 -24.76
N THR A 2 12.30 -17.00 -24.92
CA THR A 2 11.17 -17.63 -24.23
C THR A 2 10.43 -18.49 -25.24
N ILE A 3 10.20 -19.76 -24.94
CA ILE A 3 9.64 -20.71 -25.89
C ILE A 3 8.52 -21.49 -25.21
N LYS A 4 7.36 -21.57 -25.87
CA LYS A 4 6.22 -22.38 -25.44
C LYS A 4 6.11 -23.62 -26.32
N TYR A 5 5.87 -24.75 -25.69
CA TYR A 5 5.63 -26.03 -26.36
C TYR A 5 4.22 -26.56 -26.02
N ASP A 6 3.65 -27.39 -26.88
CA ASP A 6 2.47 -28.20 -26.56
C ASP A 6 2.85 -29.46 -25.76
N SER A 7 1.85 -30.26 -25.36
CA SER A 7 2.07 -31.50 -24.60
C SER A 7 2.82 -32.60 -25.37
N ASN A 8 2.94 -32.46 -26.69
CA ASN A 8 3.69 -33.38 -27.53
C ASN A 8 5.13 -32.88 -27.79
N GLY A 9 5.50 -31.72 -27.23
CA GLY A 9 6.80 -31.09 -27.44
C GLY A 9 6.92 -30.29 -28.73
N ASN A 10 5.83 -30.00 -29.43
CA ASN A 10 5.86 -29.11 -30.60
C ASN A 10 5.97 -27.66 -30.15
N GLN A 11 6.86 -26.88 -30.76
CA GLN A 11 6.97 -25.45 -30.48
C GLN A 11 5.71 -24.71 -30.94
N LEU A 12 5.02 -24.06 -30.02
CA LEU A 12 3.87 -23.20 -30.30
C LEU A 12 4.31 -21.79 -30.67
N TRP A 13 5.23 -21.20 -29.89
CA TRP A 13 5.82 -19.90 -30.20
C TRP A 13 7.19 -19.75 -29.55
N ALA A 14 7.99 -18.83 -30.10
CA ALA A 14 9.25 -18.39 -29.53
C ALA A 14 9.36 -16.86 -29.61
N ALA A 15 9.73 -16.23 -28.50
CA ALA A 15 9.99 -14.80 -28.41
C ALA A 15 11.44 -14.55 -27.97
N ARG A 16 12.05 -13.50 -28.53
CA ARG A 16 13.38 -13.02 -28.13
C ARG A 16 13.25 -11.56 -27.74
N TYR A 17 13.70 -11.25 -26.54
CA TYR A 17 13.89 -9.88 -26.11
C TYR A 17 15.32 -9.47 -26.42
N ASN A 18 15.49 -8.29 -27.01
CA ASN A 18 16.78 -7.64 -27.25
C ASN A 18 16.71 -6.26 -26.61
N GLY A 19 17.54 -6.03 -25.60
CA GLY A 19 17.57 -4.80 -24.81
C GLY A 19 17.98 -3.56 -25.62
N PRO A 20 17.83 -2.37 -25.02
CA PRO A 20 18.17 -1.11 -25.67
C PRO A 20 19.64 -1.02 -26.07
N GLY A 21 20.56 -1.66 -25.34
CA GLY A 21 21.97 -1.70 -25.69
C GLY A 21 22.34 -2.77 -26.72
N SER A 22 21.43 -3.67 -27.10
CA SER A 22 21.69 -4.78 -28.03
C SER A 22 22.95 -5.62 -27.68
N ARG A 23 23.14 -5.89 -26.39
CA ARG A 23 24.25 -6.70 -25.88
C ARG A 23 23.74 -7.87 -25.03
N TRP A 24 24.25 -8.03 -23.81
CA TRP A 24 23.91 -9.14 -22.93
C TRP A 24 22.51 -8.96 -22.37
N ASP A 25 21.64 -9.91 -22.69
CA ASP A 25 20.29 -10.04 -22.16
C ASP A 25 20.11 -11.48 -21.68
N GLU A 26 19.82 -11.67 -20.40
CA GLU A 26 19.68 -13.00 -19.80
C GLU A 26 18.41 -13.06 -18.97
N ALA A 27 17.54 -14.02 -19.31
CA ALA A 27 16.37 -14.36 -18.51
C ALA A 27 16.77 -15.33 -17.39
N ARG A 28 16.32 -15.07 -16.16
CA ARG A 28 16.64 -15.86 -14.97
C ARG A 28 15.43 -16.51 -14.29
N ALA A 29 14.25 -15.92 -14.42
CA ALA A 29 13.01 -16.53 -13.93
C ALA A 29 11.83 -16.28 -14.86
N LEU A 30 10.83 -17.16 -14.79
CA LEU A 30 9.55 -17.01 -15.48
C LEU A 30 8.40 -17.47 -14.60
N ALA A 31 7.22 -16.89 -14.80
CA ALA A 31 5.95 -17.38 -14.26
C ALA A 31 4.83 -17.27 -15.30
N VAL A 32 3.74 -17.98 -15.05
CA VAL A 32 2.55 -18.00 -15.93
C VAL A 32 1.31 -17.77 -15.08
N ASP A 33 0.42 -16.89 -15.52
CA ASP A 33 -0.85 -16.65 -14.85
C ASP A 33 -1.98 -17.60 -15.32
N GLY A 34 -3.14 -17.52 -14.69
CA GLY A 34 -4.31 -18.33 -15.04
C GLY A 34 -4.89 -18.04 -16.45
N ALA A 35 -4.55 -16.91 -17.06
CA ALA A 35 -4.92 -16.58 -18.43
C ALA A 35 -3.89 -17.08 -19.47
N GLY A 36 -2.79 -17.67 -19.00
CA GLY A 36 -1.70 -18.16 -19.84
C GLY A 36 -0.74 -17.07 -20.31
N ASN A 37 -0.78 -15.88 -19.71
CA ASN A 37 0.25 -14.86 -19.95
C ASN A 37 1.56 -15.30 -19.30
N VAL A 38 2.68 -15.02 -19.96
CA VAL A 38 4.02 -15.41 -19.51
C VAL A 38 4.79 -14.18 -19.07
N TYR A 39 5.34 -14.23 -17.87
CA TYR A 39 6.16 -13.18 -17.28
C TYR A 39 7.59 -13.69 -17.20
N VAL A 40 8.55 -12.89 -17.63
CA VAL A 40 9.97 -13.26 -17.65
C VAL A 40 10.77 -12.13 -17.04
N THR A 41 11.70 -12.44 -16.15
CA THR A 41 12.62 -11.45 -15.57
C THR A 41 14.07 -11.91 -15.70
N GLY A 42 14.98 -10.96 -15.53
CA GLY A 42 16.42 -11.17 -15.54
C GLY A 42 17.12 -9.82 -15.63
N TYR A 43 18.21 -9.75 -16.38
CA TYR A 43 18.90 -8.49 -16.65
C TYR A 43 19.10 -8.27 -18.15
N SER A 44 19.32 -7.01 -18.50
CA SER A 44 19.51 -6.58 -19.88
C SER A 44 20.41 -5.35 -19.94
N TRP A 45 21.35 -5.35 -20.89
CA TRP A 45 22.31 -4.27 -21.04
C TRP A 45 21.71 -3.01 -21.69
N SER A 46 22.11 -1.85 -21.15
CA SER A 46 21.89 -0.50 -21.64
C SER A 46 23.21 0.26 -21.65
N ASP A 47 23.49 1.05 -22.70
CA ASP A 47 24.75 1.81 -22.76
C ASP A 47 24.83 2.94 -21.72
N ALA A 48 23.68 3.42 -21.23
CA ALA A 48 23.62 4.49 -20.23
C ALA A 48 23.75 3.99 -18.78
N THR A 49 23.30 2.76 -18.51
CA THR A 49 23.07 2.27 -17.14
C THR A 49 23.63 0.86 -16.88
N ARG A 50 24.25 0.24 -17.89
CA ARG A 50 24.75 -1.15 -17.87
C ARG A 50 23.61 -2.16 -17.72
N GLU A 51 23.80 -3.24 -16.96
CA GLU A 51 22.77 -4.24 -16.71
C GLU A 51 21.67 -3.67 -15.83
N ASP A 52 20.46 -3.51 -16.38
CA ASP A 52 19.25 -3.21 -15.62
C ASP A 52 18.40 -4.47 -15.46
N TYR A 53 17.52 -4.50 -14.47
CA TYR A 53 16.45 -5.50 -14.46
C TYR A 53 15.61 -5.31 -15.72
N ALA A 54 15.23 -6.42 -16.36
CA ALA A 54 14.26 -6.40 -17.43
C ALA A 54 13.18 -7.44 -17.16
N THR A 55 11.95 -6.96 -16.96
CA THR A 55 10.76 -7.79 -16.80
C THR A 55 9.85 -7.61 -18.01
N ILE A 56 9.44 -8.71 -18.63
CA ILE A 56 8.66 -8.73 -19.86
C ILE A 56 7.41 -9.58 -19.62
N LYS A 57 6.26 -9.08 -20.08
CA LYS A 57 5.02 -9.86 -20.16
C LYS A 57 4.70 -10.18 -21.61
N TYR A 58 4.37 -11.43 -21.88
CA TYR A 58 3.83 -11.92 -23.13
C TYR A 58 2.40 -12.44 -22.92
N ASP A 59 1.55 -12.30 -23.92
CA ASP A 59 0.26 -12.99 -23.94
C ASP A 59 0.43 -14.50 -24.21
N SER A 60 -0.68 -15.23 -24.19
CA SER A 60 -0.69 -16.69 -24.39
C SER A 60 -0.21 -17.15 -25.78
N ASN A 61 -0.17 -16.23 -26.76
CA ASN A 61 0.30 -16.44 -28.13
C ASN A 61 1.75 -15.97 -28.34
N GLY A 62 2.40 -15.40 -27.31
CA GLY A 62 3.77 -14.93 -27.38
C GLY A 62 3.92 -13.47 -27.83
N ASN A 63 2.83 -12.71 -27.94
CA ASN A 63 2.92 -11.27 -28.22
C ASN A 63 3.39 -10.52 -26.97
N GLN A 64 4.39 -9.65 -27.12
CA GLN A 64 4.86 -8.81 -26.02
C GLN A 64 3.79 -7.77 -25.64
N LEU A 65 3.33 -7.79 -24.39
CA LEU A 65 2.35 -6.84 -23.86
C LEU A 65 3.03 -5.62 -23.25
N TRP A 66 4.08 -5.83 -22.45
CA TRP A 66 4.87 -4.75 -21.87
C TRP A 66 6.28 -5.21 -21.50
N VAL A 67 7.17 -4.22 -21.33
CA VAL A 67 8.52 -4.36 -20.78
C VAL A 67 8.70 -3.29 -19.71
N ALA A 68 9.09 -3.70 -18.51
CA ALA A 68 9.48 -2.83 -17.43
C ALA A 68 10.97 -3.03 -17.14
N ARG A 69 11.70 -1.92 -17.01
CA ARG A 69 13.12 -1.93 -16.63
C ARG A 69 13.31 -1.23 -15.30
N TYR A 70 14.19 -1.75 -14.46
CA TYR A 70 14.59 -1.10 -13.23
C TYR A 70 16.11 -0.96 -13.19
N ASN A 71 16.54 0.30 -13.12
CA ASN A 71 17.91 0.72 -12.92
C ASN A 71 18.04 1.22 -11.47
N GLY A 72 18.98 0.63 -10.76
CA GLY A 72 19.33 0.94 -9.39
C GLY A 72 19.93 2.34 -9.25
N PRO A 73 20.04 2.84 -8.01
CA PRO A 73 20.48 4.21 -7.75
C PRO A 73 21.96 4.46 -8.12
N TRP A 74 22.76 3.41 -8.35
CA TRP A 74 24.17 3.54 -8.72
C TRP A 74 24.45 3.52 -10.24
N ASN A 75 23.45 3.22 -11.09
CA ASN A 75 23.64 3.03 -12.54
C ASN A 75 24.72 1.99 -12.89
N ASP A 76 24.65 0.84 -12.23
CA ASP A 76 25.59 -0.27 -12.42
C ASP A 76 24.82 -1.59 -12.32
N TYR A 77 25.52 -2.73 -12.25
CA TYR A 77 24.94 -4.06 -12.36
C TYR A 77 23.71 -4.31 -11.46
N ASP A 78 22.55 -4.44 -12.11
CA ASP A 78 21.30 -4.82 -11.51
C ASP A 78 20.78 -6.09 -12.18
N ALA A 79 20.60 -7.16 -11.41
CA ALA A 79 19.99 -8.38 -11.92
C ALA A 79 18.87 -8.94 -11.04
N ALA A 80 17.72 -9.18 -11.67
CA ALA A 80 16.62 -9.93 -11.09
C ALA A 80 16.89 -11.44 -11.14
N TYR A 81 16.54 -12.15 -10.07
CA TYR A 81 16.75 -13.60 -9.95
C TYR A 81 15.44 -14.38 -9.79
N ALA A 82 14.39 -13.76 -9.24
CA ALA A 82 13.09 -14.41 -9.05
C ALA A 82 11.92 -13.46 -9.32
N LEU A 83 10.77 -14.05 -9.68
CA LEU A 83 9.50 -13.34 -9.81
C LEU A 83 8.32 -14.19 -9.34
N ALA A 84 7.24 -13.54 -8.91
CA ALA A 84 5.93 -14.16 -8.72
C ALA A 84 4.81 -13.22 -9.19
N VAL A 85 3.63 -13.79 -9.45
CA VAL A 85 2.45 -13.07 -9.93
C VAL A 85 1.29 -13.38 -8.99
N ASP A 86 0.58 -12.37 -8.51
CA ASP A 86 -0.60 -12.57 -7.67
C ASP A 86 -1.89 -12.80 -8.50
N GLY A 87 -2.99 -13.15 -7.82
CA GLY A 87 -4.26 -13.48 -8.47
C GLY A 87 -4.93 -12.34 -9.23
N VAL A 88 -4.49 -11.09 -9.02
CA VAL A 88 -4.98 -9.91 -9.78
C VAL A 88 -3.99 -9.45 -10.85
N GLY A 89 -2.87 -10.18 -11.02
CA GLY A 89 -1.89 -9.95 -12.07
C GLY A 89 -0.80 -8.94 -11.73
N ASN A 90 -0.65 -8.53 -10.46
CA ASN A 90 0.54 -7.77 -10.07
C ASN A 90 1.76 -8.69 -10.10
N VAL A 91 2.90 -8.11 -10.47
CA VAL A 91 4.16 -8.83 -10.60
C VAL A 91 5.13 -8.35 -9.53
N TYR A 92 5.76 -9.29 -8.85
CA TYR A 92 6.77 -9.05 -7.85
C TYR A 92 8.08 -9.61 -8.37
N VAL A 93 9.14 -8.81 -8.36
CA VAL A 93 10.45 -9.17 -8.91
C VAL A 93 11.49 -8.86 -7.85
N THR A 94 12.43 -9.78 -7.61
CA THR A 94 13.52 -9.55 -6.66
C THR A 94 14.86 -9.94 -7.24
N GLY A 95 15.91 -9.28 -6.77
CA GLY A 95 17.28 -9.69 -7.02
C GLY A 95 18.31 -8.87 -6.27
N GLY A 96 19.50 -8.71 -6.87
CA GLY A 96 20.56 -7.82 -6.38
C GLY A 96 20.69 -6.55 -7.22
N SER A 97 21.00 -5.41 -6.62
CA SER A 97 21.17 -4.12 -7.29
C SER A 97 22.18 -3.23 -6.57
N TYR A 98 23.07 -2.54 -7.28
CA TYR A 98 24.06 -1.66 -6.63
C TYR A 98 23.44 -0.42 -5.99
N GLY A 99 23.82 -0.15 -4.73
CA GLY A 99 23.36 1.01 -3.96
C GLY A 99 24.37 2.16 -3.92
N VAL A 100 23.89 3.34 -3.53
CA VAL A 100 24.77 4.51 -3.31
C VAL A 100 25.42 4.38 -1.93
N GLY A 101 26.74 4.22 -1.90
CA GLY A 101 27.48 4.07 -0.64
C GLY A 101 27.34 2.68 0.01
N THR A 102 26.77 1.72 -0.72
CA THR A 102 26.66 0.30 -0.36
C THR A 102 27.14 -0.55 -1.53
N ALA A 103 27.24 -1.87 -1.34
CA ALA A 103 27.55 -2.79 -2.43
C ALA A 103 26.25 -3.16 -3.19
N THR A 104 26.11 -4.43 -3.54
CA THR A 104 24.83 -4.96 -4.04
C THR A 104 23.87 -5.09 -2.87
N ASP A 105 22.68 -4.49 -2.95
CA ASP A 105 21.61 -4.69 -1.97
C ASP A 105 20.51 -5.58 -2.58
N TYR A 106 19.62 -6.11 -1.75
CA TYR A 106 18.35 -6.64 -2.27
C TYR A 106 17.58 -5.50 -2.92
N ALA A 107 17.01 -5.73 -4.08
CA ALA A 107 15.99 -4.86 -4.66
C ALA A 107 14.76 -5.70 -5.03
N THR A 108 13.62 -5.31 -4.49
CA THR A 108 12.32 -5.91 -4.79
C THR A 108 11.40 -4.85 -5.37
N ILE A 109 10.81 -5.14 -6.53
CA ILE A 109 9.90 -4.24 -7.24
C ILE A 109 8.54 -4.90 -7.38
N LYS A 110 7.48 -4.11 -7.20
CA LYS A 110 6.12 -4.49 -7.59
C LYS A 110 5.68 -3.68 -8.80
N TYR A 111 5.15 -4.38 -9.80
CA TYR A 111 4.45 -3.82 -10.95
C TYR A 111 2.96 -4.16 -10.91
N ASP A 112 2.13 -3.27 -11.43
CA ASP A 112 0.73 -3.59 -11.73
C ASP A 112 0.60 -4.50 -12.97
N SER A 113 -0.62 -4.90 -13.32
CA SER A 113 -0.88 -5.80 -14.46
C SER A 113 -0.51 -5.22 -15.83
N ASN A 114 -0.33 -3.90 -15.92
CA ASN A 114 0.08 -3.16 -17.11
C ASN A 114 1.59 -2.86 -17.14
N GLY A 115 2.35 -3.28 -16.11
CA GLY A 115 3.78 -3.04 -16.01
C GLY A 115 4.17 -1.71 -15.38
N ASN A 116 3.22 -0.96 -14.79
CA ASN A 116 3.56 0.27 -14.07
C ASN A 116 4.17 -0.08 -12.71
N GLN A 117 5.29 0.56 -12.36
CA GLN A 117 5.93 0.38 -11.06
C GLN A 117 5.06 0.96 -9.94
N LEU A 118 4.64 0.12 -9.00
CA LEU A 118 3.87 0.51 -7.82
C LEU A 118 4.79 0.88 -6.65
N TRP A 119 5.84 0.10 -6.42
CA TRP A 119 6.85 0.39 -5.40
C TRP A 119 8.17 -0.33 -5.66
N VAL A 120 9.23 0.17 -5.02
CA VAL A 120 10.55 -0.46 -4.92
C VAL A 120 10.95 -0.48 -3.45
N ALA A 121 11.39 -1.63 -2.97
CA ALA A 121 11.96 -1.80 -1.64
C ALA A 121 13.38 -2.33 -1.77
N ARG A 122 14.31 -1.74 -1.01
CA ARG A 122 15.70 -2.18 -0.94
C ARG A 122 16.03 -2.66 0.47
N TYR A 123 16.91 -3.65 0.57
CA TYR A 123 17.44 -4.11 1.85
C TYR A 123 18.96 -4.21 1.78
N ASN A 124 19.62 -3.40 2.59
CA ASN A 124 21.05 -3.42 2.86
C ASN A 124 21.24 -4.09 4.23
N GLY A 125 21.97 -5.20 4.22
CA GLY A 125 22.25 -6.03 5.36
C GLY A 125 23.17 -5.34 6.38
N PRO A 126 23.29 -5.92 7.58
CA PRO A 126 24.07 -5.32 8.66
C PRO A 126 25.58 -5.23 8.35
N GLY A 127 26.08 -6.02 7.40
CA GLY A 127 27.47 -5.94 6.92
C GLY A 127 27.77 -4.76 6.00
N ASN A 128 26.74 -4.09 5.45
CA ASN A 128 26.90 -3.02 4.45
C ASN A 128 27.76 -3.45 3.24
N ASP A 129 27.53 -4.67 2.78
CA ASP A 129 28.28 -5.33 1.70
C ASP A 129 27.28 -6.12 0.82
N ILE A 130 27.74 -7.12 0.06
CA ILE A 130 26.92 -7.82 -0.92
C ILE A 130 25.75 -8.57 -0.28
N ASP A 131 24.54 -8.17 -0.66
CA ASP A 131 23.27 -8.81 -0.40
C ASP A 131 22.57 -9.08 -1.74
N ALA A 132 22.23 -10.34 -2.01
CA ALA A 132 21.44 -10.72 -3.18
C ALA A 132 20.25 -11.62 -2.81
N ALA A 133 19.04 -11.20 -3.20
CA ALA A 133 17.83 -12.00 -3.08
C ALA A 133 17.72 -13.00 -4.24
N TYR A 134 17.41 -14.26 -3.93
CA TYR A 134 17.34 -15.33 -4.94
C TYR A 134 15.95 -15.97 -5.07
N ALA A 135 15.08 -15.74 -4.09
CA ALA A 135 13.73 -16.30 -4.09
C ALA A 135 12.73 -15.31 -3.50
N LEU A 136 11.49 -15.40 -3.98
CA LEU A 136 10.37 -14.73 -3.35
C LEU A 136 9.10 -15.59 -3.39
N ALA A 137 8.19 -15.35 -2.45
CA ALA A 137 6.84 -15.91 -2.43
C ALA A 137 5.83 -14.84 -2.03
N VAL A 138 4.59 -14.98 -2.52
CA VAL A 138 3.48 -14.06 -2.20
C VAL A 138 2.36 -14.88 -1.55
N ASP A 139 1.88 -14.45 -0.39
CA ASP A 139 0.77 -15.12 0.29
C ASP A 139 -0.60 -14.63 -0.20
N GLY A 140 -1.68 -15.26 0.28
CA GLY A 140 -3.05 -14.89 -0.10
C GLY A 140 -3.49 -13.51 0.39
N ALA A 141 -2.78 -12.90 1.33
CA ALA A 141 -2.99 -11.52 1.76
C ALA A 141 -2.17 -10.51 0.95
N GLY A 142 -1.35 -10.98 0.00
CA GLY A 142 -0.48 -10.16 -0.84
C GLY A 142 0.85 -9.79 -0.19
N ASN A 143 1.18 -10.35 0.98
CA ASN A 143 2.49 -10.13 1.60
C ASN A 143 3.57 -10.84 0.78
N VAL A 144 4.72 -10.20 0.67
CA VAL A 144 5.85 -10.69 -0.12
C VAL A 144 6.95 -11.14 0.84
N TYR A 145 7.40 -12.37 0.71
CA TYR A 145 8.53 -12.92 1.45
C TYR A 145 9.69 -13.05 0.49
N VAL A 146 10.82 -12.44 0.80
CA VAL A 146 12.02 -12.40 -0.04
C VAL A 146 13.18 -12.98 0.73
N THR A 147 13.98 -13.86 0.11
CA THR A 147 15.14 -14.45 0.76
C THR A 147 16.33 -14.62 -0.18
N GLY A 148 17.53 -14.62 0.40
CA GLY A 148 18.79 -14.86 -0.31
C GLY A 148 19.98 -14.79 0.64
N GLY A 149 21.16 -14.50 0.09
CA GLY A 149 22.39 -14.34 0.87
C GLY A 149 22.61 -12.88 1.27
N SER A 150 23.10 -12.63 2.48
CA SER A 150 23.37 -11.29 3.02
C SER A 150 24.64 -11.30 3.86
N GLN A 151 25.48 -10.28 3.75
CA GLN A 151 26.70 -10.18 4.54
C GLN A 151 26.37 -9.70 5.97
N GLY A 152 26.86 -10.44 6.96
CA GLY A 152 26.76 -10.03 8.36
C GLY A 152 27.77 -8.98 8.78
N ALA A 153 27.49 -8.22 9.85
CA ALA A 153 28.44 -7.25 10.41
C ALA A 153 29.69 -7.90 11.04
N ARG A 154 29.55 -9.15 11.48
CA ARG A 154 30.59 -9.96 12.15
C ARG A 154 30.50 -11.44 11.79
N THR A 155 29.60 -11.74 10.87
CA THR A 155 29.38 -13.05 10.26
C THR A 155 29.60 -12.85 8.77
N ASP A 156 30.05 -13.88 8.06
CA ASP A 156 30.24 -13.78 6.62
C ASP A 156 28.86 -13.78 5.91
N TYR A 157 28.68 -14.53 4.82
CA TYR A 157 27.37 -14.69 4.20
C TYR A 157 26.44 -15.52 5.08
N ASP A 158 25.34 -14.91 5.49
CA ASP A 158 24.18 -15.54 6.11
C ASP A 158 22.98 -15.55 5.15
N TYR A 159 21.91 -16.26 5.50
CA TYR A 159 20.62 -16.08 4.82
C TYR A 159 19.80 -14.98 5.51
N ALA A 160 19.24 -14.06 4.72
CA ALA A 160 18.27 -13.09 5.20
C ALA A 160 16.89 -13.37 4.61
N THR A 161 15.83 -13.08 5.38
CA THR A 161 14.44 -13.15 4.90
C THR A 161 13.72 -11.86 5.29
N ILE A 162 13.18 -11.17 4.30
CA ILE A 162 12.44 -9.92 4.46
C ILE A 162 10.98 -10.18 4.11
N LYS A 163 10.07 -9.72 4.97
CA LYS A 163 8.63 -9.72 4.68
C LYS A 163 8.21 -8.28 4.37
N TYR A 164 7.67 -8.05 3.19
CA TYR A 164 6.99 -6.81 2.82
C TYR A 164 5.48 -7.01 2.96
N VAL A 165 4.85 -6.23 3.82
CA VAL A 165 3.40 -6.26 4.01
C VAL A 165 2.77 -5.19 3.13
N GLN A 166 1.72 -5.56 2.42
CA GLN A 166 0.99 -4.57 1.63
C GLN A 166 0.22 -3.66 2.58
N ALA A 167 0.23 -2.36 2.28
CA ALA A 167 -0.56 -1.42 3.05
C ALA A 167 -2.04 -1.83 3.00
N ALA A 168 -2.57 -2.34 4.11
CA ALA A 168 -3.94 -2.81 4.20
C ALA A 168 -4.85 -1.60 4.29
N THR A 169 -5.63 -1.34 3.24
CA THR A 169 -6.72 -0.37 3.31
C THR A 169 -7.94 -1.04 3.90
N LEU A 170 -8.38 -0.58 5.05
CA LEU A 170 -9.52 -1.13 5.77
C LEU A 170 -10.73 -0.22 5.61
N ALA A 171 -11.81 -0.82 5.11
CA ALA A 171 -13.13 -0.21 5.10
C ALA A 171 -13.77 -0.27 6.50
N PRO A 172 -14.68 0.65 6.82
CA PRO A 172 -15.43 0.63 8.06
C PRO A 172 -16.38 -0.58 8.12
N SER A 173 -16.44 -1.24 9.26
CA SER A 173 -17.33 -2.39 9.52
C SER A 173 -18.65 -1.98 10.17
N SER A 174 -18.66 -0.85 10.87
CA SER A 174 -19.86 -0.27 11.48
C SER A 174 -19.63 1.20 11.81
N PHE A 175 -20.71 1.93 12.01
CA PHE A 175 -20.66 3.29 12.56
C PHE A 175 -21.81 3.53 13.53
N THR A 176 -21.60 4.46 14.45
CA THR A 176 -22.63 5.00 15.34
C THR A 176 -22.49 6.51 15.39
N VAL A 177 -23.61 7.24 15.32
CA VAL A 177 -23.63 8.68 15.58
C VAL A 177 -24.07 8.91 17.01
N PHE A 178 -23.23 9.58 17.79
CA PHE A 178 -23.50 10.00 19.14
C PHE A 178 -23.74 11.50 19.20
N ARG A 179 -24.62 11.93 20.13
CA ARG A 179 -25.21 13.29 20.25
C ARG A 179 -26.06 13.70 19.05
N GLY A 180 -25.50 13.67 17.83
CA GLY A 180 -26.18 14.03 16.59
C GLY A 180 -27.20 12.99 16.13
N SER A 181 -27.80 13.26 14.97
CA SER A 181 -28.69 12.31 14.29
C SER A 181 -28.33 12.16 12.82
N VAL A 182 -28.43 10.93 12.31
CA VAL A 182 -28.32 10.63 10.88
C VAL A 182 -29.60 11.10 10.20
N ILE A 183 -29.44 11.82 9.10
CA ILE A 183 -30.54 12.31 8.26
C ILE A 183 -30.70 11.44 7.02
N SER A 184 -29.57 11.03 6.43
CA SER A 184 -29.52 10.13 5.28
C SER A 184 -28.18 9.42 5.21
N GLY A 185 -28.11 8.37 4.40
CA GLY A 185 -26.93 7.53 4.23
C GLY A 185 -26.87 6.39 5.25
N ASN A 186 -25.95 5.47 5.00
CA ASN A 186 -25.73 4.29 5.81
C ASN A 186 -24.24 3.89 5.74
N LEU A 187 -23.88 2.66 6.10
CA LEU A 187 -22.48 2.23 6.11
C LEU A 187 -21.87 2.27 4.71
N ASN A 188 -22.64 1.98 3.65
CA ASN A 188 -22.17 2.04 2.27
C ASN A 188 -21.74 3.45 1.86
N SER A 189 -22.36 4.47 2.46
CA SER A 189 -22.03 5.88 2.28
C SER A 189 -20.69 6.29 2.90
N LEU A 190 -19.90 5.34 3.42
CA LEU A 190 -18.57 5.58 3.98
C LEU A 190 -17.48 4.76 3.26
N LEU A 191 -17.84 3.90 2.29
CA LEU A 191 -16.93 2.90 1.72
C LEU A 191 -16.07 3.46 0.58
N ALA A 192 -16.56 4.46 -0.14
CA ALA A 192 -15.91 5.01 -1.32
C ALA A 192 -16.01 6.54 -1.34
N SER A 193 -15.08 7.19 -2.04
CA SER A 193 -15.21 8.59 -2.41
C SER A 193 -15.99 8.62 -3.72
N ASP A 194 -17.32 8.73 -3.61
CA ASP A 194 -18.28 8.54 -4.71
C ASP A 194 -19.49 9.49 -4.64
N ASP A 195 -19.40 10.55 -3.82
CA ASP A 195 -20.47 11.52 -3.55
C ASP A 195 -21.74 10.93 -2.89
N HIS A 196 -21.74 9.64 -2.52
CA HIS A 196 -22.80 9.03 -1.76
C HIS A 196 -22.58 9.20 -0.24
N ARG A 197 -23.12 10.29 0.32
CA ARG A 197 -22.74 10.75 1.67
C ARG A 197 -23.63 10.29 2.81
N LEU A 198 -23.01 9.99 3.95
CA LEU A 198 -23.65 10.00 5.27
C LEU A 198 -23.86 11.44 5.72
N VAL A 199 -25.12 11.84 5.95
CA VAL A 199 -25.48 13.20 6.35
C VAL A 199 -25.95 13.20 7.80
N MET A 200 -25.33 14.04 8.61
CA MET A 200 -25.60 14.16 10.04
C MET A 200 -25.96 15.61 10.40
N ARG A 201 -26.83 15.77 11.39
CA ARG A 201 -27.11 17.08 12.01
C ARG A 201 -26.73 17.10 13.49
N PRO A 202 -26.42 18.29 14.04
CA PRO A 202 -26.16 18.48 15.46
C PRO A 202 -27.34 18.01 16.32
N GLY A 203 -27.03 17.40 17.46
CA GLY A 203 -28.01 17.16 18.50
C GLY A 203 -27.78 18.04 19.73
N VAL A 204 -28.55 17.78 20.78
CA VAL A 204 -28.49 18.53 22.02
C VAL A 204 -27.23 18.13 22.80
N VAL A 205 -26.49 19.14 23.27
CA VAL A 205 -25.37 18.99 24.20
C VAL A 205 -25.61 19.87 25.41
N PHE A 206 -25.13 19.43 26.58
CA PHE A 206 -25.30 20.15 27.85
C PHE A 206 -24.03 20.90 28.28
N SER A 207 -22.99 20.86 27.45
CA SER A 207 -21.74 21.59 27.66
C SER A 207 -21.25 22.16 26.35
N SER A 208 -20.77 23.40 26.40
CA SER A 208 -20.12 24.05 25.27
C SER A 208 -18.81 23.38 24.87
N GLN A 209 -18.27 22.46 25.67
CA GLN A 209 -17.07 21.68 25.31
C GLN A 209 -17.39 20.45 24.47
N GLU A 210 -18.60 19.91 24.57
CA GLU A 210 -19.00 18.69 23.87
C GLU A 210 -19.32 18.96 22.39
N PRO A 211 -18.74 18.20 21.45
CA PRO A 211 -19.17 18.25 20.05
C PRO A 211 -20.59 17.69 19.89
N PRO A 212 -21.51 18.43 19.25
CA PRO A 212 -22.89 18.00 19.04
C PRO A 212 -23.08 16.97 17.93
N ILE A 213 -22.01 16.66 17.17
CA ILE A 213 -21.93 15.49 16.28
C ILE A 213 -20.65 14.74 16.63
N GLN A 214 -20.77 13.45 16.92
CA GLN A 214 -19.65 12.53 17.08
C GLN A 214 -19.94 11.26 16.29
N LEU A 215 -19.28 11.12 15.14
CA LEU A 215 -19.33 9.91 14.33
C LEU A 215 -18.25 8.95 14.83
N ILE A 216 -18.68 7.81 15.39
CA ILE A 216 -17.79 6.72 15.78
C ILE A 216 -17.80 5.69 14.66
N VAL A 217 -16.63 5.30 14.19
CA VAL A 217 -16.50 4.32 13.10
C VAL A 217 -15.54 3.22 13.54
N ASN A 218 -15.92 1.97 13.32
CA ASN A 218 -15.12 0.81 13.70
C ASN A 218 -14.59 0.09 12.47
N ALA A 219 -13.44 -0.57 12.63
CA ALA A 219 -12.86 -1.51 11.68
C ALA A 219 -12.11 -2.62 12.43
N THR A 220 -11.57 -3.59 11.68
CA THR A 220 -10.74 -4.67 12.23
C THR A 220 -9.38 -4.64 11.56
N SER A 221 -8.34 -4.47 12.37
CA SER A 221 -6.94 -4.51 11.93
C SER A 221 -6.55 -5.92 11.47
N PRO A 222 -5.71 -6.09 10.44
CA PRO A 222 -5.17 -7.39 10.04
C PRO A 222 -4.01 -7.86 10.93
N ASN A 223 -3.36 -6.96 11.67
CA ASN A 223 -2.25 -7.27 12.59
C ASN A 223 -2.34 -6.40 13.87
N ALA A 224 -1.65 -6.80 14.93
CA ALA A 224 -1.67 -6.08 16.20
C ALA A 224 -0.62 -4.97 16.31
N THR A 225 0.44 -5.03 15.50
CA THR A 225 1.65 -4.21 15.66
C THR A 225 2.11 -3.63 14.32
N PRO A 226 1.32 -2.74 13.70
CA PRO A 226 1.72 -2.10 12.47
C PRO A 226 2.90 -1.15 12.72
N SER A 227 3.74 -0.88 11.72
CA SER A 227 4.76 0.17 11.84
C SER A 227 4.17 1.57 11.58
N ARG A 228 3.03 1.63 10.88
CA ARG A 228 2.33 2.86 10.53
C ARG A 228 0.82 2.64 10.49
N LEU A 229 0.07 3.52 11.16
CA LEU A 229 -1.39 3.59 11.11
C LEU A 229 -1.83 4.94 10.56
N GLU A 230 -2.61 4.93 9.49
CA GLU A 230 -3.24 6.12 8.91
C GLU A 230 -4.75 6.01 9.04
N PHE A 231 -5.41 7.12 9.35
CA PHE A 231 -6.86 7.28 9.28
C PHE A 231 -7.19 8.46 8.38
N SER A 232 -8.12 8.27 7.46
CA SER A 232 -8.59 9.34 6.58
C SER A 232 -10.10 9.41 6.57
N VAL A 233 -10.61 10.64 6.52
CA VAL A 233 -12.02 10.96 6.36
C VAL A 233 -12.18 11.99 5.26
N GLU A 234 -13.10 11.72 4.34
CA GLU A 234 -13.52 12.64 3.31
C GLU A 234 -14.89 13.20 3.68
N ALA A 235 -14.92 14.52 3.91
CA ALA A 235 -16.09 15.15 4.50
C ALA A 235 -16.12 16.65 4.25
N HIS A 236 -17.33 17.21 4.36
CA HIS A 236 -17.54 18.64 4.37
C HIS A 236 -18.73 19.02 5.26
N CYS A 237 -18.79 20.30 5.65
CA CYS A 237 -19.92 20.87 6.36
C CYS A 237 -20.73 21.80 5.46
N SER A 238 -22.03 21.95 5.74
CA SER A 238 -22.90 22.86 4.97
C SER A 238 -22.60 24.35 5.19
N VAL A 239 -21.75 24.67 6.16
CA VAL A 239 -21.38 26.03 6.57
C VAL A 239 -19.94 26.04 7.10
N SER A 240 -19.32 27.22 7.10
CA SER A 240 -18.02 27.47 7.72
C SER A 240 -18.14 27.56 9.25
N ASN A 241 -17.01 27.81 9.93
CA ASN A 241 -16.90 27.93 11.40
C ASN A 241 -17.26 26.66 12.17
N ILE A 242 -17.25 25.51 11.49
CA ILE A 242 -17.32 24.20 12.13
C ILE A 242 -15.90 23.69 12.28
N GLU A 243 -15.53 23.30 13.50
CA GLU A 243 -14.31 22.55 13.78
C GLU A 243 -14.57 21.07 13.55
N GLN A 244 -13.64 20.41 12.87
CA GLN A 244 -13.51 18.96 12.78
C GLN A 244 -12.41 18.50 13.74
N ARG A 245 -12.73 17.51 14.57
CA ARG A 245 -11.74 16.77 15.38
C ARG A 245 -11.69 15.33 14.93
N ILE A 246 -10.49 14.82 14.73
CA ILE A 246 -10.23 13.40 14.44
C ILE A 246 -9.51 12.82 15.64
N ALA A 247 -10.10 11.78 16.23
CA ALA A 247 -9.52 11.05 17.34
C ALA A 247 -9.56 9.54 17.06
N LEU A 248 -8.58 8.82 17.59
CA LEU A 248 -8.59 7.36 17.62
C LEU A 248 -8.70 6.88 19.08
N TYR A 249 -9.34 5.74 19.30
CA TYR A 249 -9.47 5.17 20.65
C TYR A 249 -8.16 4.49 21.04
N ASN A 250 -7.49 5.06 22.04
CA ASN A 250 -6.27 4.53 22.61
C ASN A 250 -6.64 3.49 23.68
N PHE A 251 -6.33 2.22 23.41
CA PHE A 251 -6.68 1.08 24.25
C PHE A 251 -5.85 0.99 25.52
N ASP A 252 -4.64 1.55 25.53
CA ASP A 252 -3.78 1.62 26.73
C ASP A 252 -4.40 2.55 27.78
N THR A 253 -4.87 3.72 27.33
CA THR A 253 -5.45 4.76 28.20
C THR A 253 -6.97 4.64 28.35
N GLN A 254 -7.61 3.77 27.56
CA GLN A 254 -9.05 3.59 27.46
C GLN A 254 -9.82 4.88 27.11
N ALA A 255 -9.18 5.77 26.35
CA ALA A 255 -9.73 7.08 25.99
C ALA A 255 -9.48 7.42 24.52
N TYR A 256 -10.28 8.34 23.97
CA TYR A 256 -10.03 8.88 22.63
C TYR A 256 -8.89 9.91 22.66
N GLU A 257 -7.83 9.65 21.91
CA GLU A 257 -6.71 10.56 21.69
C GLU A 257 -6.98 11.40 20.45
N THR A 258 -7.01 12.73 20.57
CA THR A 258 -7.26 13.63 19.43
C THR A 258 -5.97 13.83 18.64
N LEU A 259 -5.98 13.40 17.37
CA LEU A 259 -4.83 13.45 16.47
C LEU A 259 -4.86 14.69 15.56
N SER A 260 -6.04 15.25 15.31
CA SER A 260 -6.18 16.48 14.52
C SER A 260 -7.37 17.30 14.98
N THR A 261 -7.20 18.62 14.98
CA THR A 261 -8.25 19.62 15.14
C THR A 261 -8.05 20.66 14.04
N SER A 262 -9.08 20.88 13.21
CA SER A 262 -9.01 21.83 12.10
C SER A 262 -10.38 22.42 11.80
N THR A 263 -10.44 23.50 11.01
CA THR A 263 -11.71 23.99 10.47
C THR A 263 -12.19 23.05 9.37
N ALA A 264 -13.42 22.53 9.51
CA ALA A 264 -14.05 21.68 8.52
C ALA A 264 -14.27 22.45 7.21
N SER A 265 -13.94 21.81 6.09
CA SER A 265 -14.16 22.36 4.75
C SER A 265 -15.66 22.50 4.45
N THR A 266 -16.03 23.50 3.65
CA THR A 266 -17.37 23.63 3.06
C THR A 266 -17.51 22.94 1.70
N SER A 267 -16.39 22.49 1.13
CA SER A 267 -16.31 21.68 -0.09
C SER A 267 -15.80 20.29 0.26
N ASP A 268 -16.06 19.30 -0.59
CA ASP A 268 -15.59 17.95 -0.33
C ASP A 268 -14.06 17.90 -0.21
N TRP A 269 -13.59 17.33 0.88
CA TRP A 269 -12.18 17.40 1.25
C TRP A 269 -11.77 16.22 2.11
N ARG A 270 -10.56 15.70 1.85
CA ARG A 270 -9.97 14.62 2.63
C ARG A 270 -9.01 15.15 3.69
N THR A 271 -9.27 14.77 4.94
CA THR A 271 -8.35 14.96 6.06
C THR A 271 -7.73 13.62 6.43
N THR A 272 -6.40 13.58 6.52
CA THR A 272 -5.63 12.39 6.87
C THR A 272 -4.79 12.64 8.12
N VAL A 273 -4.78 11.68 9.04
CA VAL A 273 -3.87 11.64 10.20
C VAL A 273 -3.01 10.39 10.12
N VAL A 274 -1.73 10.53 10.49
CA VAL A 274 -0.72 9.47 10.40
C VAL A 274 -0.07 9.28 11.77
N VAL A 275 0.02 8.03 12.21
CA VAL A 275 0.68 7.61 13.46
C VAL A 275 1.79 6.64 13.10
N THR A 276 3.04 7.02 13.39
CA THR A 276 4.23 6.19 13.17
C THR A 276 4.97 5.82 14.46
N SER A 277 4.59 6.43 15.58
CA SER A 277 5.16 6.13 16.90
C SER A 277 4.11 5.41 17.74
N ASN A 278 4.40 4.18 18.19
CA ASN A 278 3.51 3.30 18.96
C ASN A 278 2.07 3.19 18.41
N PRO A 279 1.86 2.92 17.10
CA PRO A 279 0.51 2.82 16.53
C PRO A 279 -0.35 1.68 17.13
N GLU A 280 0.28 0.64 17.68
CA GLU A 280 -0.37 -0.50 18.32
C GLU A 280 -1.30 -0.11 19.47
N ARG A 281 -1.06 1.03 20.14
CA ARG A 281 -1.96 1.56 21.18
C ARG A 281 -3.38 1.84 20.70
N PHE A 282 -3.60 1.96 19.40
CA PHE A 282 -4.92 2.19 18.79
C PHE A 282 -5.62 0.91 18.34
N ILE A 283 -4.99 -0.25 18.51
CA ILE A 283 -5.54 -1.56 18.13
C ILE A 283 -5.88 -2.32 19.41
N GLY A 284 -7.15 -2.73 19.53
CA GLY A 284 -7.59 -3.51 20.68
C GLY A 284 -7.11 -4.96 20.66
N PRO A 285 -7.27 -5.68 21.77
CA PRO A 285 -6.79 -7.07 21.90
C PRO A 285 -7.46 -8.05 20.94
N ASN A 286 -8.63 -7.72 20.38
CA ASN A 286 -9.31 -8.50 19.34
C ASN A 286 -9.17 -7.83 17.96
N LEU A 287 -8.10 -7.05 17.76
CA LEU A 287 -7.78 -6.30 16.56
C LEU A 287 -8.78 -5.18 16.21
N GLU A 288 -9.61 -4.74 17.17
CA GLU A 288 -10.55 -3.67 16.90
C GLU A 288 -9.87 -2.31 16.73
N LEU A 289 -10.32 -1.54 15.73
CA LEU A 289 -9.97 -0.14 15.51
C LEU A 289 -11.23 0.70 15.75
N ARG A 290 -11.08 1.85 16.43
CA ARG A 290 -12.18 2.80 16.63
C ARG A 290 -11.71 4.22 16.40
N SER A 291 -12.41 4.94 15.53
CA SER A 291 -12.21 6.38 15.33
C SER A 291 -13.41 7.17 15.85
N ARG A 292 -13.18 8.45 16.10
CA ARG A 292 -14.21 9.43 16.36
C ARG A 292 -13.93 10.70 15.56
N VAL A 293 -14.81 10.98 14.61
CA VAL A 293 -14.83 12.24 13.86
C VAL A 293 -15.93 13.12 14.44
N ALA A 294 -15.54 14.23 15.04
CA ALA A 294 -16.46 15.12 15.74
C ALA A 294 -16.54 16.48 15.07
N TYR A 295 -17.74 17.06 15.06
CA TYR A 295 -17.99 18.38 14.46
C TYR A 295 -18.64 19.31 15.48
N LYS A 296 -18.15 20.55 15.54
CA LYS A 296 -18.62 21.54 16.52
C LYS A 296 -18.47 22.97 16.00
N ALA A 297 -19.50 23.79 16.15
CA ALA A 297 -19.40 25.21 15.88
C ALA A 297 -18.39 25.91 16.83
N GLN A 298 -17.49 26.73 16.29
CA GLN A 298 -16.52 27.53 17.05
C GLN A 298 -16.98 28.96 17.35
N GLY A 299 -18.17 29.31 16.88
CA GLY A 299 -18.74 30.64 17.01
C GLY A 299 -20.15 30.68 16.44
N PRO A 300 -20.67 31.88 16.13
CA PRO A 300 -21.98 32.02 15.52
C PRO A 300 -22.07 31.24 14.21
N VAL A 301 -23.11 30.41 14.11
CA VAL A 301 -23.52 29.75 12.87
C VAL A 301 -24.94 30.23 12.58
N PHE A 302 -25.10 30.95 11.46
CA PHE A 302 -26.35 31.63 11.13
C PHE A 302 -27.33 30.77 10.34
N ILE A 303 -26.99 29.51 10.06
CA ILE A 303 -27.84 28.54 9.39
C ILE A 303 -27.99 27.33 10.33
N TYR A 304 -29.20 27.09 10.81
CA TYR A 304 -29.51 25.96 11.68
C TYR A 304 -30.73 25.16 11.16
N PRO A 305 -30.65 23.82 11.12
CA PRO A 305 -29.48 23.02 11.41
C PRO A 305 -28.42 23.14 10.32
N TRP A 306 -27.15 23.20 10.70
CA TRP A 306 -26.05 22.90 9.79
C TRP A 306 -25.85 21.39 9.70
N PHE A 307 -25.16 20.91 8.67
CA PHE A 307 -24.93 19.48 8.44
C PHE A 307 -23.46 19.17 8.29
N ALA A 308 -23.04 18.03 8.83
CA ALA A 308 -21.78 17.37 8.48
C ALA A 308 -22.11 16.24 7.49
N ARG A 309 -21.35 16.17 6.39
CA ARG A 309 -21.49 15.14 5.36
C ARG A 309 -20.17 14.41 5.25
N VAL A 310 -20.21 13.09 5.30
CA VAL A 310 -19.04 12.21 5.22
C VAL A 310 -19.25 11.28 4.04
N ASP A 311 -18.27 11.18 3.17
CA ASP A 311 -18.30 10.38 1.94
C ASP A 311 -17.46 9.12 2.07
N GLN A 312 -16.26 9.24 2.63
CA GLN A 312 -15.37 8.11 2.84
C GLN A 312 -14.76 8.13 4.24
N VAL A 313 -14.64 6.97 4.85
CA VAL A 313 -13.77 6.72 6.00
C VAL A 313 -12.93 5.50 5.69
N LYS A 314 -11.62 5.54 5.95
CA LYS A 314 -10.75 4.36 5.82
C LYS A 314 -9.55 4.45 6.75
N TRP A 315 -9.01 3.27 7.06
CA TRP A 315 -7.69 3.14 7.67
C TRP A 315 -6.72 2.57 6.65
N THR A 316 -5.45 2.95 6.76
CA THR A 316 -4.37 2.32 6.00
C THR A 316 -3.29 1.91 6.99
N LEU A 317 -2.97 0.63 7.05
CA LEU A 317 -1.91 0.10 7.93
C LEU A 317 -0.77 -0.41 7.08
N ALA A 318 0.46 -0.09 7.43
CA ALA A 318 1.65 -0.66 6.83
C ALA A 318 2.55 -1.27 7.91
N ASP A 319 3.30 -2.30 7.53
CA ASP A 319 4.40 -2.85 8.31
C ASP A 319 5.73 -2.55 7.60
#